data_AF-U2R9N4-F1
#
_entry.id   AF-U2R9N4-F1
#
_cell.length_a   1.000
_cell.length_b   1.000
_cell.length_c   1.000
_cell.angle_alpha   90.00
_cell.angle_beta   90.00
_cell.angle_gamma   90.00
#
_symmetry.space_group_name_H-M   'P 1'
#
loop_
_entity.id
_entity.type
_entity.pdbx_description
1 polymer ?
#
loop_
_entity_poly.entity_id
_entity_poly.type
_entity_poly.pdbx_seq_one_letter_code
_entity_poly.pdbx_strand_id
1 'polypeptide(L)' 'MKKILILIILVTITIFNCTERDLMIMRDADREMNERGLECRYNKRGGVENCRYAN' A
#
# COMPACT_ATOMS: atom_id res chain seq x y z
N MET A 1 25.52 -2.49 -27.15
CA MET A 1 25.70 -1.62 -25.96
C MET A 1 24.45 -0.81 -25.62
N LYS A 2 23.98 0.13 -26.46
CA LYS A 2 22.80 0.99 -26.15
C LYS A 2 21.49 0.23 -25.86
N LYS A 3 21.25 -0.91 -26.52
CA LYS A 3 20.05 -1.73 -26.31
C LYS A 3 19.98 -2.34 -24.90
N ILE A 4 21.13 -2.67 -24.31
CA ILE A 4 21.21 -3.25 -22.96
C ILE A 4 20.88 -2.18 -21.91
N LEU A 5 21.37 -0.96 -22.11
CA LEU A 5 21.05 0.17 -21.23
C LEU A 5 19.55 0.50 -21.23
N ILE A 6 18.90 0.46 -22.40
CA ILE A 6 17.45 0.69 -22.50
C ILE A 6 16.66 -0.38 -21.74
N LEU A 7 17.06 -1.65 -21.85
CA LEU A 7 16.42 -2.75 -21.11
C LEU A 7 16.58 -2.58 -19.60
N ILE A 8 17.75 -2.17 -19.13
CA ILE A 8 18.01 -1.93 -17.71
C ILE A 8 17.11 -0.79 -17.20
N ILE A 9 17.00 0.31 -17.95
CA ILE A 9 16.17 1.46 -17.57
C ILE A 9 14.68 1.06 -17.51
N LEU A 10 14.19 0.27 -18.47
CA LEU A 10 12.80 -0.19 -18.45
C LEU A 10 12.50 -1.07 -17.23
N VAL A 11 13.42 -2.00 -16.92
CA VAL A 11 13.28 -2.91 -15.78
C VAL A 11 13.30 -2.13 -14.45
N THR A 12 14.21 -1.17 -14.29
CA THR A 12 14.26 -0.36 -13.07
C THR A 12 13.01 0.50 -12.90
N ILE A 13 12.49 1.09 -13.98
CA ILE A 13 11.23 1.85 -13.93
C ILE A 13 10.06 0.92 -13.53
N THR A 14 9.97 -0.29 -14.08
CA THR A 14 8.87 -1.21 -13.71
C THR A 14 8.94 -1.74 -12.28
N ILE A 15 10.13 -1.82 -11.68
CA ILE A 15 10.31 -2.37 -10.33
C ILE A 15 10.21 -1.28 -9.25
N PHE A 16 10.72 -0.08 -9.52
CA PHE A 16 10.83 0.98 -8.50
C PHE A 16 9.74 2.05 -8.56
N ASN A 17 8.87 2.04 -9.58
CA ASN A 17 7.68 2.87 -9.53
C ASN A 17 6.65 2.18 -8.65
N CYS A 18 6.80 2.32 -7.32
CA CYS A 18 5.64 2.24 -6.43
C CYS A 18 4.72 3.37 -6.88
N THR A 19 3.79 3.04 -7.76
CA THR A 19 2.80 3.99 -8.23
C THR A 19 1.94 4.40 -7.03
N GLU A 20 1.20 5.51 -7.15
CA GLU A 20 0.27 5.93 -6.10
C GLU A 20 -0.71 4.81 -5.72
N ARG A 21 -1.04 3.93 -6.67
CA ARG A 21 -1.86 2.74 -6.43
C ARG A 21 -1.14 1.69 -5.59
N ASP A 22 0.14 1.43 -5.84
CA ASP A 22 0.91 0.47 -5.05
C ASP A 22 1.10 0.96 -3.60
N LEU A 23 1.27 2.27 -3.41
CA LEU A 23 1.30 2.89 -2.08
C LEU A 23 -0.04 2.76 -1.35
N MET A 24 -1.17 2.90 -2.06
CA MET A 24 -2.50 2.66 -1.48
C MET A 24 -2.66 1.20 -1.06
N ILE A 25 -2.29 0.25 -1.92
CA ILE A 25 -2.36 -1.19 -1.62
C ILE A 25 -1.50 -1.54 -0.40
N MET A 26 -0.30 -0.98 -0.29
CA MET A 26 0.57 -1.20 0.87
C MET A 26 -0.03 -0.61 2.16
N ARG A 27 -0.62 0.58 2.09
CA ARG A 27 -1.32 1.18 3.25
C ARG A 27 -2.53 0.35 3.68
N ASP A 28 -3.30 -0.17 2.73
CA ASP A 28 -4.44 -1.04 3.01
C ASP A 28 -3.97 -2.38 3.59
N ALA A 29 -2.86 -2.95 3.09
CA ALA A 29 -2.26 -4.16 3.63
C ALA A 29 -1.70 -3.97 5.05
N ASP A 30 -1.01 -2.85 5.31
CA ASP A 30 -0.53 -2.48 6.64
C ASP A 30 -1.70 -2.27 7.61
N ARG A 31 -2.77 -1.65 7.12
CA ARG A 31 -4.00 -1.45 7.87
C ARG A 31 -4.68 -2.77 8.22
N GLU A 32 -4.83 -3.67 7.24
CA GLU A 32 -5.39 -5.00 7.46
C GLU A 32 -4.56 -5.80 8.48
N MET A 33 -3.23 -5.72 8.40
CA MET A 33 -2.37 -6.37 9.39
C MET A 33 -2.49 -5.77 10.79
N ASN A 34 -2.55 -4.44 10.90
CA ASN A 34 -2.68 -3.76 12.19
C ASN A 34 -4.09 -3.89 12.80
N GLU A 35 -5.10 -4.11 11.96
CA GLU A 35 -6.50 -4.27 12.36
C GLU A 35 -6.92 -5.75 12.40
N ARG A 36 -5.99 -6.69 12.23
CA ARG A 36 -6.28 -8.11 12.40
C ARG A 36 -6.72 -8.39 13.83
N GLY A 37 -7.98 -8.82 13.98
CA GLY A 37 -8.60 -9.04 15.29
C GLY A 37 -9.14 -7.76 15.93
N LEU A 38 -9.20 -6.65 15.20
CA LEU A 38 -9.81 -5.39 15.63
C LEU A 38 -10.87 -4.94 14.62
N GLU A 39 -12.05 -4.56 15.11
CA GLU A 39 -13.05 -3.81 14.33
C GLU A 39 -12.88 -2.32 14.62
N CYS A 40 -12.36 -1.59 13.63
CA CYS A 40 -12.22 -0.14 13.70
C CYS A 40 -13.36 0.58 12.96
N ARG A 41 -13.94 1.59 13.59
CA ARG A 41 -14.95 2.49 13.01
C ARG A 41 -14.29 3.76 12.49
N TYR A 42 -14.66 4.16 11.29
CA TYR A 42 -14.11 5.32 10.59
C TYR A 42 -15.10 6.46 10.45
N ASN A 43 -14.59 7.68 10.57
CA ASN A 43 -15.33 8.88 10.22
C ASN A 43 -15.35 9.09 8.69
N LYS A 44 -16.21 10.01 8.24
CA LYS A 44 -16.35 10.38 6.82
C LYS A 44 -15.09 11.01 6.19
N ARG A 45 -14.09 11.36 7.00
CA ARG A 45 -12.80 11.93 6.57
C ARG A 45 -11.66 10.89 6.58
N GLY A 46 -11.96 9.62 6.85
CA GLY A 46 -10.99 8.52 6.86
C GLY A 46 -10.19 8.35 8.16
N GLY A 47 -10.49 9.12 9.20
CA GLY A 47 -9.86 8.98 10.53
C GLY A 47 -10.54 7.90 11.39
N VAL A 48 -9.75 7.22 12.23
CA VAL A 48 -10.22 6.23 13.21
C VAL A 48 -11.01 6.94 14.32
N GLU A 49 -12.25 6.53 14.55
CA GLU A 49 -13.06 7.00 15.68
C GLU A 49 -12.96 6.09 16.89
N ASN A 50 -12.96 4.77 16.67
CA ASN A 50 -12.88 3.77 17.73
C ASN A 50 -12.41 2.43 17.17
N CYS A 51 -11.63 1.66 17.91
CA CYS A 51 -11.25 0.28 17.57
C CYS A 51 -11.54 -0.63 18.77
N ARG A 52 -12.12 -1.79 18.50
CA ARG A 52 -12.39 -2.82 19.51
C ARG A 52 -11.88 -4.17 19.03
N TYR A 53 -11.57 -5.09 19.93
CA TYR A 53 -11.26 -6.46 19.52
C TYR A 53 -12.49 -7.11 18.87
N ALA A 54 -12.27 -7.72 17.71
CA ALA A 54 -13.23 -8.59 17.07
C ALA A 54 -13.32 -9.86 17.92
N ASN A 55 -14.51 -10.15 18.45
CA ASN A 55 -14.76 -11.31 19.30
C ASN A 55 -15.15 -12.53 18.46
#